data_AF-A0A954CGA6-F1
#
_entry.id   AF-A0A954CGA6-F1
#
_cell.length_a   1.000
_cell.length_b   1.000
_cell.length_c   1.000
_cell.angle_alpha   90.00
_cell.angle_beta   90.00
_cell.angle_gamma   90.00
#
_symmetry.space_group_name_H-M   'P 1'
#
loop_
_entity.id
_entity.type
_entity.pdbx_description
1 polymer ?
#
loop_
_entity_poly.entity_id
_entity_poly.type
_entity_poly.pdbx_seq_one_letter_code
_entity_poly.pdbx_strand_id
1 'polypeptide(L)'
;MPELVSKPKVLPRSISRSLTIAFLLLLAVGGTGCASVGNYKAEPVQPEVLPAYTLELQVRGEPEYDEDRYEVSLGFELRAQDEFAYNAIVQEIVQEVIYERFDGRQIRETLVLVEAFKLSRVGKDDEGKVVYRLPSFQRDRHYERGYLSVGPMIKQIDVWRVVRFYPGYVKGADWTELGFAHLPQNRETSMVTDIPENFNESHQRRHDIKGNVVQDDRDQSRWYSMRYHWWREPTGNRPQARFTFNKSGRSENEPAWLSDTLEKGTRTASAGE
;
A
#
# COMPACT_ATOMS: atom_id res chain seq x y z
N MET A 1 5.78 -26.09 60.17
CA MET A 1 7.02 -26.84 59.93
C MET A 1 6.64 -28.29 59.71
N PRO A 2 6.94 -28.85 58.53
CA PRO A 2 8.04 -29.80 58.46
C PRO A 2 9.00 -29.63 57.25
N GLU A 3 10.26 -29.91 57.58
CA GLU A 3 11.43 -30.48 56.88
C GLU A 3 11.53 -30.66 55.35
N LEU A 4 12.73 -30.28 54.85
CA LEU A 4 13.42 -30.83 53.67
C LEU A 4 13.70 -32.35 53.86
N VAL A 5 13.83 -33.22 52.86
CA VAL A 5 15.03 -33.50 52.02
C VAL A 5 14.65 -34.75 51.17
N SER A 6 14.81 -34.84 49.84
CA SER A 6 15.95 -35.51 49.18
C SER A 6 15.71 -35.61 47.66
N LYS A 7 16.75 -35.32 46.87
CA LYS A 7 16.94 -35.71 45.44
C LYS A 7 17.57 -37.13 45.40
N PRO A 8 17.96 -37.72 44.25
CA PRO A 8 17.40 -37.80 42.89
C PRO A 8 17.31 -39.28 42.40
N LYS A 9 16.73 -39.57 41.22
CA LYS A 9 17.23 -40.68 40.39
C LYS A 9 16.92 -40.53 38.91
N VAL A 10 17.98 -40.73 38.12
CA VAL A 10 18.07 -40.65 36.66
C VAL A 10 17.47 -41.92 36.02
N LEU A 11 16.74 -41.69 34.92
CA LEU A 11 16.36 -42.52 33.75
C LEU A 11 16.60 -44.04 33.75
N PRO A 12 15.74 -44.74 33.00
CA PRO A 12 16.26 -45.36 31.78
C PRO A 12 15.49 -44.98 30.51
N ARG A 13 16.26 -44.87 29.42
CA ARG A 13 15.80 -44.87 28.03
C ARG A 13 15.12 -46.21 27.72
N SER A 14 13.99 -46.14 27.02
CA SER A 14 13.42 -47.27 26.27
C SER A 14 13.10 -46.79 24.86
N ILE A 15 13.63 -47.53 23.89
CA ILE A 15 13.46 -47.33 22.45
C ILE A 15 12.44 -48.36 21.96
N SER A 16 11.34 -47.91 21.36
CA SER A 16 10.62 -48.64 20.29
C SER A 16 9.91 -47.60 19.42
N ARG A 17 10.46 -47.24 18.25
CA ARG A 17 10.18 -47.82 16.93
C ARG A 17 8.70 -48.13 16.65
N SER A 18 8.18 -47.30 15.74
CA SER A 18 7.20 -47.63 14.68
C SER A 18 5.71 -47.59 15.06
N LEU A 19 5.09 -46.43 14.84
CA LEU A 19 3.72 -46.38 14.33
C LEU A 19 3.70 -45.62 13.01
N THR A 20 3.68 -46.41 11.95
CA THR A 20 3.43 -46.02 10.56
C THR A 20 1.99 -45.53 10.45
N ILE A 21 1.78 -44.22 10.28
CA ILE A 21 0.49 -43.72 9.79
C ILE A 21 0.68 -43.41 8.31
N ALA A 22 0.26 -44.37 7.49
CA ALA A 22 0.02 -44.14 6.07
C ALA A 22 -1.24 -43.27 5.93
N PHE A 23 -1.09 -42.09 5.34
CA PHE A 23 -2.21 -41.30 4.85
C PHE A 23 -2.01 -41.10 3.34
N LEU A 24 -2.74 -41.89 2.57
CA LEU A 24 -2.76 -41.83 1.11
C LEU A 24 -4.23 -41.74 0.72
N LEU A 25 -4.71 -40.53 0.38
CA LEU A 25 -5.92 -40.34 -0.42
C LEU A 25 -5.93 -38.96 -1.08
N LEU A 26 -5.64 -39.04 -2.39
CA LEU A 26 -6.17 -38.30 -3.53
C LEU A 26 -5.95 -36.78 -3.66
N LEU A 27 -5.05 -36.46 -4.59
CA LEU A 27 -5.33 -35.74 -5.83
C LEU A 27 -6.74 -35.11 -5.93
N ALA A 28 -6.83 -33.84 -5.53
CA ALA A 28 -7.72 -32.89 -6.16
C ALA A 28 -6.85 -31.79 -6.78
N VAL A 29 -7.06 -31.61 -8.07
CA VAL A 29 -6.47 -30.60 -8.95
C VAL A 29 -6.63 -29.21 -8.30
N GLY A 30 -5.53 -28.69 -7.80
CA GLY A 30 -5.40 -27.29 -7.39
C GLY A 30 -4.02 -26.86 -7.81
N GLY A 31 -3.88 -26.42 -9.06
CA GLY A 31 -2.62 -25.98 -9.62
C GLY A 31 -2.05 -24.82 -8.82
N THR A 32 -1.23 -25.12 -7.82
CA THR A 32 -0.25 -24.20 -7.27
C THR A 32 0.84 -24.02 -8.30
N GLY A 33 0.52 -23.23 -9.33
CA GLY A 33 1.54 -22.60 -10.13
C GLY A 33 2.34 -21.70 -9.20
N CYS A 34 3.52 -22.17 -8.77
CA CYS A 34 4.63 -21.27 -8.51
C CYS A 34 4.88 -20.52 -9.82
N ALA A 35 4.16 -19.42 -10.04
CA ALA A 35 4.43 -18.52 -11.12
C ALA A 35 5.80 -17.90 -10.84
N SER A 36 6.80 -18.35 -11.58
CA SER A 36 8.06 -17.66 -11.69
C SER A 36 7.76 -16.22 -12.07
N VAL A 37 8.06 -15.28 -11.17
CA VAL A 37 7.98 -13.84 -11.42
C VAL A 37 9.06 -13.53 -12.47
N GLY A 38 8.68 -13.64 -13.74
CA GLY A 38 9.55 -13.28 -14.84
C GLY A 38 9.85 -11.79 -14.76
N ASN A 39 11.07 -11.43 -14.40
CA ASN A 39 11.55 -10.06 -14.58
C ASN A 39 11.69 -9.81 -16.10
N TYR A 40 10.69 -9.20 -16.70
CA TYR A 40 10.76 -8.78 -18.10
C TYR A 40 11.89 -7.74 -18.24
N LYS A 41 12.96 -8.16 -18.94
CA LYS A 41 14.13 -7.34 -19.30
C LYS A 41 14.01 -6.71 -20.69
N ALA A 42 12.82 -6.73 -21.29
CA ALA A 42 12.62 -6.06 -22.57
C ALA A 42 12.63 -4.55 -22.35
N GLU A 43 13.45 -3.83 -23.13
CA GLU A 43 13.23 -2.40 -23.33
C GLU A 43 11.83 -2.20 -23.93
N PRO A 44 11.09 -1.16 -23.52
CA PRO A 44 9.72 -1.00 -23.97
C PRO A 44 9.75 -0.65 -25.44
N VAL A 45 9.06 -1.44 -26.24
CA VAL A 45 8.56 -0.94 -27.51
C VAL A 45 7.30 -0.18 -27.15
N GLN A 46 7.33 1.15 -27.24
CA GLN A 46 6.12 1.97 -27.13
C GLN A 46 5.17 1.52 -28.25
N PRO A 47 4.04 0.85 -27.94
CA PRO A 47 3.12 0.46 -28.97
C PRO A 47 2.39 1.73 -29.43
N GLU A 48 2.27 1.93 -30.74
CA GLU A 48 1.50 3.05 -31.31
C GLU A 48 0.02 3.00 -30.86
N VAL A 49 -0.47 1.80 -30.55
CA VAL A 49 -1.80 1.55 -29.99
C VAL A 49 -1.69 0.58 -28.83
N LEU A 50 -2.18 0.99 -27.66
CA LEU A 50 -2.25 0.14 -26.49
C LEU A 50 -3.38 -0.90 -26.65
N PRO A 51 -3.15 -2.18 -26.28
CA PRO A 51 -4.23 -3.15 -26.18
C PRO A 51 -5.37 -2.65 -25.29
N ALA A 52 -6.61 -2.99 -25.60
CA ALA A 52 -7.72 -2.70 -24.69
C ALA A 52 -7.50 -3.42 -23.34
N TYR A 53 -7.70 -2.69 -22.24
CA TYR A 53 -7.49 -3.22 -20.90
C TYR A 53 -8.52 -2.69 -19.89
N THR A 54 -8.67 -3.40 -18.79
CA THR A 54 -9.43 -2.99 -17.61
C THR A 54 -8.47 -2.87 -16.44
N LEU A 55 -8.58 -1.76 -15.70
CA LEU A 55 -7.85 -1.55 -14.46
C LEU A 55 -8.84 -1.48 -13.29
N GLU A 56 -8.64 -2.34 -12.30
CA GLU A 56 -9.48 -2.44 -11.13
C GLU A 56 -8.68 -2.33 -9.83
N LEU A 57 -9.19 -1.52 -8.91
CA LEU A 57 -8.80 -1.54 -7.50
C LEU A 57 -9.57 -2.64 -6.78
N GLN A 58 -8.85 -3.57 -6.15
CA GLN A 58 -9.43 -4.63 -5.35
C GLN A 58 -8.98 -4.46 -3.90
N VAL A 59 -9.94 -4.49 -2.98
CA VAL A 59 -9.63 -4.63 -1.56
C VAL A 59 -9.20 -6.09 -1.35
N ARG A 60 -7.95 -6.33 -0.91
CA ARG A 60 -7.35 -7.68 -0.87
C ARG A 60 -7.25 -8.29 0.52
N GLY A 61 -8.13 -7.87 1.42
CA GLY A 61 -8.33 -8.41 2.75
C GLY A 61 -9.40 -7.60 3.47
N GLU A 62 -10.05 -8.21 4.48
CA GLU A 62 -10.82 -7.42 5.44
C GLU A 62 -9.85 -6.48 6.17
N PRO A 63 -10.29 -5.27 6.56
CA PRO A 63 -9.47 -4.39 7.37
C PRO A 63 -9.03 -5.11 8.65
N GLU A 64 -7.72 -5.23 8.85
CA GLU A 64 -7.19 -5.82 10.08
C GLU A 64 -7.12 -4.72 11.13
N TYR A 65 -7.88 -4.94 12.21
CA TYR A 65 -7.83 -4.12 13.41
C TYR A 65 -6.74 -4.69 14.32
N ASP A 66 -5.53 -4.12 14.32
CA ASP A 66 -4.54 -4.41 15.39
C ASP A 66 -4.82 -3.52 16.61
N GLU A 67 -4.08 -3.72 17.71
CA GLU A 67 -4.25 -2.95 18.95
C GLU A 67 -4.12 -1.41 18.77
N ASP A 68 -3.52 -0.98 17.67
CA ASP A 68 -3.18 0.38 17.25
C ASP A 68 -3.66 0.80 15.85
N ARG A 69 -4.19 -0.12 15.02
CA ARG A 69 -4.28 0.06 13.57
C ARG A 69 -5.62 -0.31 12.96
N TYR A 70 -5.89 0.40 11.88
CA TYR A 70 -6.78 -0.01 10.80
C TYR A 70 -5.90 -0.19 9.57
N GLU A 71 -5.50 -1.42 9.25
CA GLU A 71 -4.75 -1.72 8.03
C GLU A 71 -5.73 -2.13 6.93
N VAL A 72 -5.81 -1.34 5.86
CA VAL A 72 -6.44 -1.79 4.61
C VAL A 72 -5.34 -2.08 3.61
N SER A 73 -5.34 -3.31 3.13
CA SER A 73 -4.50 -3.76 2.04
C SER A 73 -5.24 -3.58 0.72
N LEU A 74 -4.81 -2.60 -0.07
CA LEU A 74 -5.29 -2.45 -1.45
C LEU A 74 -4.40 -3.21 -2.41
N GLY A 75 -5.04 -3.92 -3.35
CA GLY A 75 -4.37 -4.56 -4.46
C GLY A 75 -4.95 -4.07 -5.79
N PHE A 76 -4.15 -4.16 -6.83
CA PHE A 76 -4.55 -3.74 -8.16
C PHE A 76 -4.56 -4.95 -9.08
N GLU A 77 -5.56 -5.00 -9.95
CA GLU A 77 -5.65 -5.99 -10.99
C GLU A 77 -5.83 -5.27 -12.33
N LEU A 78 -4.92 -5.55 -13.26
CA LEU A 78 -5.02 -5.11 -14.64
C LEU A 78 -5.22 -6.33 -15.52
N ARG A 79 -6.24 -6.28 -16.40
CA ARG A 79 -6.50 -7.32 -17.40
C ARG A 79 -6.43 -6.68 -18.77
N ALA A 80 -5.66 -7.26 -19.69
CA ALA A 80 -5.48 -6.74 -21.05
C ALA A 80 -5.72 -7.84 -22.08
N GLN A 81 -6.19 -7.46 -23.28
CA GLN A 81 -6.40 -8.43 -24.37
C GLN A 81 -5.09 -9.11 -24.78
N ASP A 82 -4.01 -8.33 -24.85
CA ASP A 82 -2.66 -8.78 -25.19
C ASP A 82 -1.66 -8.32 -24.12
N GLU A 83 -0.38 -8.69 -24.31
CA GLU A 83 0.70 -8.18 -23.45
C GLU A 83 0.75 -6.64 -23.50
N PHE A 84 0.84 -6.03 -22.33
CA PHE A 84 0.82 -4.58 -22.18
C PHE A 84 2.24 -4.03 -22.03
N ALA A 85 2.50 -2.84 -22.58
CA ALA A 85 3.85 -2.27 -22.62
C ALA A 85 4.33 -1.66 -21.29
N TYR A 86 3.44 -1.50 -20.31
CA TYR A 86 3.77 -0.90 -19.02
C TYR A 86 4.38 -1.89 -18.04
N ASN A 87 5.34 -1.40 -17.26
CA ASN A 87 6.05 -2.18 -16.25
C ASN A 87 5.63 -1.85 -14.81
N ALA A 88 4.75 -0.85 -14.62
CA ALA A 88 4.32 -0.41 -13.31
C ALA A 88 2.88 0.10 -13.28
N ILE A 89 2.30 0.12 -12.09
CA ILE A 89 1.20 1.03 -11.73
C ILE A 89 1.84 2.24 -11.08
N VAL A 90 1.59 3.42 -11.65
CA VAL A 90 1.93 4.70 -11.04
C VAL A 90 0.77 5.11 -10.15
N GLN A 91 1.10 5.63 -8.97
CA GLN A 91 0.17 6.12 -7.97
C GLN A 91 0.53 7.55 -7.60
N GLU A 92 -0.41 8.47 -7.79
CA GLU A 92 -0.34 9.85 -7.36
C GLU A 92 -1.19 10.01 -6.08
N ILE A 93 -0.59 10.52 -5.01
CA ILE A 93 -1.24 10.68 -3.71
C ILE A 93 -1.18 12.15 -3.31
N VAL A 94 -2.31 12.66 -2.80
CA VAL A 94 -2.35 13.89 -2.01
C VAL A 94 -3.03 13.57 -0.70
N GLN A 95 -2.40 13.94 0.41
CA GLN A 95 -2.89 13.65 1.75
C GLN A 95 -2.79 14.88 2.66
N GLU A 96 -3.82 15.08 3.48
CA GLU A 96 -3.81 15.99 4.62
C GLU A 96 -3.92 15.19 5.91
N VAL A 97 -3.14 15.56 6.92
CA VAL A 97 -3.27 15.07 8.28
C VAL A 97 -3.46 16.25 9.21
N ILE A 98 -4.52 16.21 10.00
CA ILE A 98 -4.87 17.22 10.98
C ILE A 98 -4.76 16.59 12.36
N TYR A 99 -3.81 17.05 13.15
CA TYR A 99 -3.66 16.68 14.56
C TYR A 99 -4.34 17.74 15.43
N GLU A 100 -5.27 17.34 16.29
CA GLU A 100 -5.83 18.19 17.33
C GLU A 100 -5.24 17.80 18.68
N ARG A 101 -4.76 18.79 19.43
CA ARG A 101 -4.18 18.63 20.76
C ARG A 101 -5.24 18.88 21.85
N PHE A 102 -5.00 18.35 23.05
CA PHE A 102 -5.89 18.62 24.20
C PHE A 102 -5.93 20.10 24.62
N ASP A 103 -4.91 20.88 24.27
CA ASP A 103 -4.89 22.33 24.48
C ASP A 103 -5.65 23.12 23.40
N GLY A 104 -6.33 22.43 22.47
CA GLY A 104 -7.13 23.01 21.39
C GLY A 104 -6.33 23.43 20.17
N ARG A 105 -4.99 23.33 20.20
CA ARG A 105 -4.16 23.65 19.02
C ARG A 105 -4.31 22.59 17.95
N GLN A 106 -4.29 23.03 16.69
CA GLN A 106 -4.26 22.15 15.52
C GLN A 106 -2.91 22.25 14.81
N ILE A 107 -2.41 21.10 14.35
CA ILE A 107 -1.25 21.00 13.47
C ILE A 107 -1.74 20.35 12.18
N ARG A 108 -1.41 20.95 11.04
CA ARG A 108 -1.78 20.44 9.72
C ARG A 108 -0.52 20.09 8.95
N GLU A 109 -0.51 18.89 8.39
CA GLU A 109 0.60 18.39 7.58
C GLU A 109 0.04 17.88 6.26
N THR A 110 0.74 18.18 5.17
CA THR A 110 0.33 17.78 3.82
C THR A 110 1.43 16.98 3.17
N LEU A 111 1.04 15.90 2.50
CA LEU A 111 1.94 15.00 1.79
C LEU A 111 1.50 14.94 0.33
N VAL A 112 2.46 15.06 -0.59
CA VAL A 112 2.27 14.76 -2.00
C VAL A 112 3.25 13.67 -2.38
N LEU A 113 2.78 12.58 -2.98
CA LEU A 113 3.64 11.48 -3.40
C LEU A 113 3.33 11.06 -4.82
N VAL A 114 4.39 10.73 -5.55
CA VAL A 114 4.33 9.93 -6.76
C VAL A 114 5.08 8.63 -6.49
N GLU A 115 4.38 7.53 -6.64
CA GLU A 115 4.87 6.19 -6.37
C GLU A 115 4.70 5.31 -7.60
N ALA A 116 5.49 4.24 -7.67
CA ALA A 116 5.31 3.21 -8.66
C ALA A 116 5.45 1.82 -8.03
N PHE A 117 4.57 0.91 -8.45
CA PHE A 117 4.59 -0.50 -8.06
C PHE A 117 4.83 -1.35 -9.30
N LYS A 118 5.84 -2.22 -9.25
CA LYS A 118 6.22 -3.04 -10.39
C LYS A 118 5.11 -4.05 -10.73
N LEU A 119 4.57 -3.95 -11.93
CA LEU A 119 3.56 -4.90 -12.41
C LEU A 119 4.18 -6.27 -12.65
N SER A 120 3.50 -7.30 -12.16
CA SER A 120 3.87 -8.70 -12.38
C SER A 120 2.73 -9.42 -13.09
N ARG A 121 3.05 -10.02 -14.24
CA ARG A 121 2.15 -10.92 -14.96
C ARG A 121 1.88 -12.15 -14.10
N VAL A 122 0.62 -12.45 -13.85
CA VAL A 122 0.23 -13.65 -13.07
C VAL A 122 -0.27 -14.78 -13.95
N GLY A 123 -0.75 -14.51 -15.15
CA GLY A 123 -1.28 -15.53 -16.06
C GLY A 123 -2.26 -14.96 -17.07
N LYS A 124 -3.13 -15.83 -17.58
CA LYS A 124 -4.31 -15.47 -18.37
C LYS A 124 -5.58 -15.87 -17.62
N ASP A 125 -6.66 -15.11 -17.78
CA ASP A 125 -7.98 -15.49 -17.26
C ASP A 125 -8.72 -16.45 -18.21
N ASP A 126 -9.93 -16.87 -17.81
CA ASP A 126 -10.76 -17.81 -18.57
C ASP A 126 -11.22 -17.26 -19.94
N GLU A 127 -11.19 -15.93 -20.11
CA GLU A 127 -11.48 -15.24 -21.37
C GLU A 127 -10.22 -15.06 -22.23
N GLY A 128 -9.06 -15.52 -21.76
CA GLY A 128 -7.77 -15.44 -22.45
C GLY A 128 -7.02 -14.12 -22.26
N LYS A 129 -7.53 -13.19 -21.46
CA LYS A 129 -6.89 -11.89 -21.19
C LYS A 129 -5.67 -12.06 -20.29
N VAL A 130 -4.61 -11.32 -20.57
CA VAL A 130 -3.40 -11.30 -19.73
C VAL A 130 -3.70 -10.53 -18.45
N VAL A 131 -3.43 -11.16 -17.30
CA VAL A 131 -3.69 -10.58 -15.97
C VAL A 131 -2.38 -10.20 -15.30
N TYR A 132 -2.34 -8.97 -14.77
CA TYR A 132 -1.26 -8.43 -13.95
C TYR A 132 -1.79 -8.06 -12.57
N ARG A 133 -1.00 -8.35 -11.53
CA ARG A 133 -1.34 -8.05 -10.14
C ARG A 133 -0.11 -7.56 -9.40
N LEU A 134 -0.32 -6.75 -8.37
CA LEU A 134 0.73 -6.46 -7.42
C LEU A 134 1.03 -7.71 -6.57
N PRO A 135 2.32 -8.09 -6.38
CA PRO A 135 2.75 -9.03 -5.36
C PRO A 135 2.21 -8.65 -3.96
N SER A 136 2.02 -9.64 -3.08
CA SER A 136 1.45 -9.40 -1.74
C SER A 136 2.25 -8.44 -0.85
N PHE A 137 3.53 -8.21 -1.14
CA PHE A 137 4.37 -7.27 -0.42
C PHE A 137 4.37 -5.85 -1.01
N GLN A 138 3.80 -5.65 -2.21
CA GLN A 138 3.64 -4.36 -2.89
C GLN A 138 2.27 -3.74 -2.61
N ARG A 139 1.64 -4.11 -1.51
CA ARG A 139 0.33 -3.58 -1.15
C ARG A 139 0.51 -2.14 -0.68
N ASP A 140 -0.38 -1.27 -1.10
CA ASP A 140 -0.51 0.04 -0.48
C ASP A 140 -1.01 -0.20 0.95
N ARG A 141 -0.13 0.06 1.92
CA ARG A 141 -0.40 -0.08 3.35
C ARG A 141 -0.73 1.28 3.89
N HIS A 142 -1.95 1.42 4.39
CA HIS A 142 -2.41 2.67 4.93
C HIS A 142 -2.18 2.71 6.45
N TYR A 143 -1.45 3.74 6.88
CA TYR A 143 -1.17 4.15 8.26
C TYR A 143 -0.06 3.37 9.00
N GLU A 144 1.19 3.85 8.88
CA GLU A 144 2.33 3.33 9.64
C GLU A 144 2.46 3.95 11.05
N ARG A 145 1.73 5.06 11.34
CA ARG A 145 1.84 5.79 12.61
C ARG A 145 0.62 5.59 13.53
N GLY A 146 0.41 4.35 13.99
CA GLY A 146 -0.59 3.97 15.00
C GLY A 146 -0.67 4.91 16.22
N TYR A 147 -1.76 4.85 16.98
CA TYR A 147 -1.96 5.60 18.24
C TYR A 147 -0.72 5.67 19.16
N LEU A 148 0.04 4.57 19.27
CA LEU A 148 1.23 4.51 20.11
C LEU A 148 2.41 5.34 19.58
N SER A 149 2.41 5.67 18.29
CA SER A 149 3.45 6.50 17.67
C SER A 149 3.17 8.01 17.82
N VAL A 150 1.96 8.41 18.24
CA VAL A 150 1.57 9.81 18.40
C VAL A 150 1.58 10.20 19.87
N GLY A 151 2.17 11.37 20.16
CA GLY A 151 2.39 11.83 21.53
C GLY A 151 1.11 11.94 22.36
N PRO A 152 1.19 11.83 23.70
CA PRO A 152 0.02 11.82 24.60
C PRO A 152 -0.80 13.11 24.56
N MET A 153 -0.22 14.20 24.02
CA MET A 153 -0.91 15.49 23.87
C MET A 153 -1.88 15.53 22.68
N ILE A 154 -1.83 14.56 21.77
CA ILE A 154 -2.75 14.49 20.62
C ILE A 154 -4.07 13.85 21.07
N LYS A 155 -5.14 14.62 20.95
CA LYS A 155 -6.52 14.24 21.25
C LYS A 155 -7.17 13.52 20.07
N GLN A 156 -6.94 14.00 18.85
CA GLN A 156 -7.60 13.51 17.63
C GLN A 156 -6.69 13.66 16.42
N ILE A 157 -6.89 12.80 15.43
CA ILE A 157 -6.23 12.80 14.13
C ILE A 157 -7.30 12.61 13.05
N ASP A 158 -7.31 13.48 12.04
CA ASP A 158 -8.12 13.30 10.84
C ASP A 158 -7.18 13.24 9.63
N VAL A 159 -7.27 12.16 8.87
CA VAL A 159 -6.46 11.91 7.68
C VAL A 159 -7.40 11.87 6.48
N TRP A 160 -7.12 12.73 5.51
CA TRP A 160 -7.75 12.71 4.20
C TRP A 160 -6.73 12.34 3.16
N ARG A 161 -6.99 11.31 2.36
CA ARG A 161 -6.11 10.88 1.28
C ARG A 161 -6.92 10.71 0.01
N VAL A 162 -6.46 11.32 -1.07
CA VAL A 162 -7.00 11.15 -2.41
C VAL A 162 -5.90 10.55 -3.25
N VAL A 163 -6.26 9.54 -4.03
CA VAL A 163 -5.31 8.82 -4.85
C VAL A 163 -5.84 8.66 -6.27
N ARG A 164 -4.96 8.91 -7.22
CA ARG A 164 -5.11 8.52 -8.61
C ARG A 164 -4.10 7.44 -8.93
N PHE A 165 -4.51 6.40 -9.65
CA PHE A 165 -3.58 5.38 -10.11
C PHE A 165 -3.84 4.98 -11.56
N TYR A 166 -2.77 4.64 -12.26
CA TYR A 166 -2.81 4.32 -13.68
C TYR A 166 -1.58 3.49 -14.09
N PRO A 167 -1.65 2.71 -15.18
CA PRO A 167 -0.50 1.99 -15.69
C PRO A 167 0.51 2.95 -16.34
N GLY A 168 1.80 2.68 -16.15
CA GLY A 168 2.87 3.47 -16.74
C GLY A 168 4.16 2.69 -16.94
N TYR A 169 4.98 3.17 -17.87
CA TYR A 169 6.36 2.73 -18.03
C TYR A 169 7.29 3.63 -17.24
N VAL A 170 7.94 3.07 -16.24
CA VAL A 170 8.87 3.76 -15.36
C VAL A 170 10.29 3.29 -15.67
N LYS A 171 11.16 4.23 -16.04
CA LYS A 171 12.57 3.98 -16.36
C LYS A 171 13.46 4.41 -15.19
N GLY A 172 14.43 3.57 -14.83
CA GLY A 172 15.46 3.92 -13.84
C GLY A 172 14.97 4.04 -12.40
N ALA A 173 13.76 3.58 -12.10
CA ALA A 173 13.27 3.50 -10.72
C ALA A 173 14.05 2.47 -9.91
N ASP A 174 14.23 2.80 -8.64
CA ASP A 174 14.84 1.90 -7.68
C ASP A 174 13.79 0.94 -7.11
N TRP A 175 13.78 -0.28 -7.66
CA TRP A 175 12.88 -1.35 -7.23
C TRP A 175 13.44 -2.19 -6.07
N THR A 176 14.59 -1.80 -5.49
CA THR A 176 15.37 -2.65 -4.57
C THR A 176 14.59 -3.03 -3.31
N GLU A 177 13.61 -2.23 -2.91
CA GLU A 177 12.72 -2.54 -1.81
C GLU A 177 11.38 -3.07 -2.33
N LEU A 178 11.17 -4.38 -2.19
CA LEU A 178 9.87 -5.03 -2.41
C LEU A 178 9.22 -4.70 -3.77
N GLY A 179 9.97 -4.26 -4.78
CA GLY A 179 9.46 -3.83 -6.10
C GLY A 179 8.49 -2.63 -6.06
N PHE A 180 8.72 -1.73 -5.13
CA PHE A 180 8.11 -0.41 -5.00
C PHE A 180 9.17 0.68 -5.17
N ALA A 181 8.79 1.85 -5.67
CA ALA A 181 9.68 2.99 -5.82
C ALA A 181 8.94 4.32 -5.59
N HIS A 182 9.60 5.26 -4.90
CA HIS A 182 9.20 6.67 -4.92
C HIS A 182 9.79 7.34 -6.16
N LEU A 183 8.94 8.08 -6.87
CA LEU A 183 9.33 8.88 -8.03
C LEU A 183 9.43 10.34 -7.62
N PRO A 184 10.38 11.12 -8.17
CA PRO A 184 10.49 12.54 -7.87
C PRO A 184 9.27 13.33 -8.35
N GLN A 185 8.66 12.89 -9.45
CA GLN A 185 7.50 13.53 -10.07
C GLN A 185 6.79 12.60 -11.06
N ASN A 186 5.59 12.99 -11.48
CA ASN A 186 4.87 12.32 -12.58
C ASN A 186 5.45 12.71 -13.96
N ARG A 187 4.94 12.10 -15.04
CA ARG A 187 5.42 12.32 -16.41
C ARG A 187 5.34 13.77 -16.87
N GLU A 188 4.27 14.46 -16.50
CA GLU A 188 3.99 15.85 -16.90
C GLU A 188 4.73 16.87 -16.03
N THR A 189 5.48 16.42 -15.01
CA THR A 189 6.06 17.28 -13.96
C THR A 189 5.02 18.08 -13.17
N SER A 190 3.73 17.78 -13.35
CA SER A 190 2.64 18.50 -12.69
C SER A 190 2.60 18.17 -11.21
N MET A 191 2.96 16.96 -10.79
CA MET A 191 3.07 16.59 -9.39
C MET A 191 4.50 16.25 -9.01
N VAL A 192 5.01 16.91 -7.97
CA VAL A 192 6.30 16.65 -7.35
C VAL A 192 6.08 15.96 -6.01
N THR A 193 6.85 14.90 -5.76
CA THR A 193 6.89 14.24 -4.45
C THR A 193 7.43 15.20 -3.41
N ASP A 194 6.63 15.48 -2.40
CA ASP A 194 6.93 16.35 -1.27
C ASP A 194 6.50 15.63 0.02
N ILE A 195 7.48 15.15 0.77
CA ILE A 195 7.31 14.39 2.01
C ILE A 195 7.83 15.24 3.17
N PRO A 196 6.95 15.73 4.05
CA PRO A 196 7.38 16.40 5.26
C PRO A 196 8.31 15.52 6.12
N GLU A 197 9.30 16.10 6.82
CA GLU A 197 10.24 15.34 7.67
C GLU A 197 9.56 14.55 8.79
N ASN A 198 8.46 15.09 9.30
CA ASN A 198 7.58 14.44 10.26
C ASN A 198 6.74 13.31 9.64
N PHE A 199 6.61 13.23 8.32
CA PHE A 199 6.01 12.09 7.63
C PHE A 199 7.00 10.93 7.55
N ASN A 200 6.98 10.15 8.63
CA ASN A 200 7.52 8.80 8.76
C ASN A 200 8.95 8.55 8.24
N GLU A 201 9.94 8.72 9.12
CA GLU A 201 11.33 8.35 8.85
C GLU A 201 11.52 6.91 8.36
N SER A 202 10.70 5.91 8.74
CA SER A 202 10.85 4.54 8.21
C SER A 202 10.54 4.47 6.71
N HIS A 203 9.57 5.26 6.25
CA HIS A 203 9.17 5.40 4.85
C HIS A 203 10.23 6.11 3.99
N GLN A 204 11.11 6.89 4.61
CA GLN A 204 12.17 7.63 3.91
C GLN A 204 13.54 6.91 3.98
N ARG A 205 13.82 6.17 5.06
CA ARG A 205 15.18 5.74 5.44
C ARG A 205 15.88 4.75 4.50
N ARG A 206 15.23 4.28 3.43
CA ARG A 206 15.80 3.28 2.50
C ARG A 206 15.42 3.45 1.03
N HIS A 207 14.61 4.45 0.70
CA HIS A 207 14.15 4.65 -0.66
C HIS A 207 14.89 5.80 -1.32
N ASP A 208 15.71 5.50 -2.31
CA ASP A 208 16.23 6.51 -3.22
C ASP A 208 15.09 6.99 -4.13
N ILE A 209 14.71 8.26 -4.01
CA ILE A 209 13.73 8.89 -4.91
C ILE A 209 14.35 9.01 -6.30
N LYS A 210 14.04 8.05 -7.19
CA LYS A 210 14.65 7.90 -8.51
C LYS A 210 13.68 7.29 -9.51
N GLY A 211 13.99 7.51 -10.78
CA GLY A 211 13.23 7.00 -11.91
C GLY A 211 12.29 8.05 -12.49
N ASN A 212 11.80 7.78 -13.70
CA ASN A 212 10.94 8.69 -14.45
C ASN A 212 9.84 7.90 -15.14
N VAL A 213 8.62 8.42 -15.08
CA VAL A 213 7.52 7.96 -15.94
C VAL A 213 7.79 8.49 -17.35
N VAL A 214 7.96 7.61 -18.32
CA VAL A 214 8.24 8.00 -19.72
C VAL A 214 7.02 7.87 -20.62
N GLN A 215 6.10 6.98 -20.24
CA GLN A 215 4.83 6.73 -20.91
C GLN A 215 3.81 6.31 -19.86
N ASP A 216 2.55 6.71 -20.04
CA ASP A 216 1.47 6.36 -19.13
C ASP A 216 0.11 6.43 -19.82
N ASP A 217 -0.89 5.90 -19.11
CA ASP A 217 -2.30 6.01 -19.48
C ASP A 217 -3.08 6.74 -18.37
N ARG A 218 -2.57 7.92 -18.00
CA ARG A 218 -3.12 8.76 -16.92
C ARG A 218 -4.57 9.18 -17.19
N ASP A 219 -4.96 9.35 -18.44
CA ASP A 219 -6.32 9.72 -18.85
C ASP A 219 -7.35 8.63 -18.54
N GLN A 220 -6.93 7.35 -18.56
CA GLN A 220 -7.76 6.22 -18.16
C GLN A 220 -7.59 5.82 -16.69
N SER A 221 -7.07 6.74 -15.88
CA SER A 221 -6.83 6.50 -14.46
C SER A 221 -8.09 6.12 -13.69
N ARG A 222 -7.83 5.62 -12.49
CA ARG A 222 -8.85 5.31 -11.49
C ARG A 222 -8.55 6.06 -10.22
N TRP A 223 -9.62 6.38 -9.51
CA TRP A 223 -9.57 7.22 -8.33
C TRP A 223 -10.16 6.51 -7.13
N TYR A 224 -9.58 6.79 -5.96
CA TYR A 224 -10.20 6.45 -4.70
C TYR A 224 -9.86 7.51 -3.65
N SER A 225 -10.76 7.67 -2.69
CA SER A 225 -10.58 8.56 -1.54
C SER A 225 -10.71 7.78 -0.25
N MET A 226 -9.92 8.16 0.75
CA MET A 226 -9.92 7.57 2.07
C MET A 226 -10.01 8.67 3.12
N ARG A 227 -10.85 8.43 4.12
CA ARG A 227 -10.84 9.20 5.36
C ARG A 227 -10.59 8.25 6.52
N TYR A 228 -9.59 8.57 7.32
CA TYR A 228 -9.34 7.91 8.58
C TYR A 228 -9.43 8.95 9.70
N HIS A 229 -10.35 8.72 10.63
CA HIS A 229 -10.59 9.60 11.75
C HIS A 229 -10.40 8.83 13.05
N TRP A 230 -9.57 9.36 13.92
CA TRP A 230 -9.15 8.73 15.16
C TRP A 230 -9.23 9.72 16.33
N TRP A 231 -9.67 9.27 17.52
CA TRP A 231 -9.76 10.12 18.71
C TRP A 231 -9.59 9.38 20.04
N ARG A 232 -9.12 10.10 21.08
CA ARG A 232 -9.05 9.62 22.48
C ARG A 232 -10.30 9.99 23.24
N GLU A 233 -10.81 9.06 24.04
CA GLU A 233 -11.82 9.40 25.05
C GLU A 233 -11.16 10.11 26.25
N PRO A 234 -11.87 11.04 26.92
CA PRO A 234 -11.36 11.77 28.10
C PRO A 234 -10.98 10.87 29.29
N THR A 235 -11.49 9.65 29.33
CA THR A 235 -11.33 8.69 30.43
C THR A 235 -10.08 7.81 30.31
N GLY A 236 -9.25 7.99 29.27
CA GLY A 236 -8.05 7.18 29.06
C GLY A 236 -8.32 5.77 28.51
N ASN A 237 -9.53 5.53 28.00
CA ASN A 237 -9.89 4.30 27.30
C ASN A 237 -9.15 4.16 25.97
N ARG A 238 -9.26 2.95 25.38
CA ARG A 238 -8.74 2.63 24.05
C ARG A 238 -9.16 3.68 23.00
N PRO A 239 -8.27 4.02 22.07
CA PRO A 239 -8.62 4.90 20.96
C PRO A 239 -9.83 4.40 20.17
N GLN A 240 -10.61 5.34 19.63
CA GLN A 240 -11.67 5.07 18.68
C GLN A 240 -11.20 5.44 17.27
N ALA A 241 -11.68 4.71 16.26
CA ALA A 241 -11.37 4.98 14.87
C ALA A 241 -12.61 4.79 13.98
N ARG A 242 -12.70 5.61 12.93
CA ARG A 242 -13.63 5.47 11.82
C ARG A 242 -12.88 5.55 10.53
N PHE A 243 -13.30 4.72 9.59
CA PHE A 243 -12.74 4.68 8.27
C PHE A 243 -13.83 4.76 7.21
N THR A 244 -13.54 5.49 6.14
CA THR A 244 -14.39 5.55 4.96
C THR A 244 -13.52 5.41 3.72
N PHE A 245 -13.88 4.47 2.86
CA PHE A 245 -13.26 4.24 1.56
C PHE A 245 -14.30 4.41 0.46
N ASN A 246 -13.98 5.23 -0.53
CA ASN A 246 -14.81 5.41 -1.71
C ASN A 246 -14.02 5.01 -2.95
N LYS A 247 -14.50 3.96 -3.64
CA LYS A 247 -13.97 3.52 -4.93
C LYS A 247 -14.70 4.29 -6.02
N SER A 248 -13.95 5.00 -6.87
CA SER A 248 -14.47 5.72 -8.04
C SER A 248 -15.50 6.82 -7.71
N GLY A 249 -15.04 7.84 -6.97
CA GLY A 249 -15.78 9.08 -6.74
C GLY A 249 -15.03 9.99 -5.76
N ARG A 250 -15.33 11.29 -5.78
CA ARG A 250 -14.92 12.21 -4.71
C ARG A 250 -15.85 12.00 -3.52
N SER A 251 -15.33 11.96 -2.30
CA SER A 251 -16.21 12.03 -1.12
C SER A 251 -16.90 13.40 -1.10
N GLU A 252 -18.20 13.47 -0.80
CA GLU A 252 -18.94 14.74 -0.72
C GLU A 252 -18.34 15.71 0.31
N ASN A 253 -17.59 15.18 1.28
CA ASN A 253 -16.95 15.95 2.35
C ASN A 253 -15.43 16.11 2.13
N GLU A 254 -14.90 15.67 1.00
CA GLU A 254 -13.47 15.79 0.68
C GLU A 254 -13.06 17.26 0.53
N PRO A 255 -11.95 17.70 1.14
CA PRO A 255 -11.40 19.01 0.86
C PRO A 255 -11.08 19.17 -0.64
N ALA A 256 -11.73 20.12 -1.31
CA ALA A 256 -11.63 20.31 -2.75
C ALA A 256 -10.18 20.47 -3.25
N TRP A 257 -9.30 21.05 -2.42
CA TRP A 257 -7.90 21.26 -2.76
C TRP A 257 -7.13 19.95 -2.98
N LEU A 258 -7.51 18.84 -2.34
CA LEU A 258 -6.84 17.55 -2.50
C LEU A 258 -7.00 17.02 -3.93
N SER A 259 -8.25 16.92 -4.39
CA SER A 259 -8.57 16.58 -5.78
C SER A 259 -8.02 17.58 -6.78
N ASP A 260 -8.12 18.89 -6.50
CA ASP A 260 -7.59 19.93 -7.37
C ASP A 260 -6.07 19.83 -7.55
N THR A 261 -5.33 19.43 -6.52
CA THR A 261 -3.88 19.20 -6.59
C THR A 261 -3.55 18.01 -7.50
N LEU A 262 -4.34 16.94 -7.45
CA LEU A 262 -4.16 15.82 -8.40
C LEU A 262 -4.49 16.24 -9.84
N GLU A 263 -5.49 17.11 -10.04
CA GLU A 263 -5.88 17.55 -11.39
C GLU A 263 -4.95 18.59 -11.99
N LYS A 264 -4.55 19.59 -11.20
CA LYS A 264 -3.83 20.79 -11.66
C LYS A 264 -2.33 20.72 -11.36
N GLY A 265 -1.91 19.75 -10.57
CA GLY A 265 -0.54 19.60 -10.11
C GLY A 265 -0.28 20.20 -8.72
N THR A 266 0.96 20.04 -8.26
CA THR A 266 1.46 20.57 -6.99
C THR A 266 1.14 22.05 -6.88
N ARG A 267 0.57 22.42 -5.73
CA ARG A 267 0.51 23.81 -5.30
C ARG A 267 1.92 24.37 -5.40
N THR A 268 2.12 25.47 -6.14
CA THR A 268 3.34 26.26 -6.00
C THR A 268 3.52 26.53 -4.51
N ALA A 269 4.60 26.03 -3.93
CA ALA A 269 4.94 26.22 -2.54
C ALA A 269 4.99 27.72 -2.24
N SER A 270 3.99 28.22 -1.50
CA SER A 270 4.05 29.53 -0.85
C SER A 270 2.89 29.66 0.13
N ALA A 271 3.16 29.41 1.41
CA ALA A 271 3.15 30.46 2.44
C ALA A 271 3.37 29.76 3.79
N GLY A 272 4.51 30.07 4.43
CA GLY A 272 4.63 29.83 5.86
C GLY A 272 3.60 30.64 6.63
N GLU A 273 3.11 30.05 7.71
CA GLU A 273 2.66 30.73 8.92
C GLU A 273 3.32 30.05 10.12
#